data_AF-A0A8X6TLF4-F1
#
_entry.id   AF-A0A8X6TLF4-F1
#
_cell.length_a   1.000
_cell.length_b   1.000
_cell.length_c   1.000
_cell.angle_alpha   90.00
_cell.angle_beta   90.00
_cell.angle_gamma   90.00
#
_symmetry.space_group_name_H-M   'P 1'
#
loop_
_entity.id
_entity.type
_entity.pdbx_description
1 polymer ?
#
loop_
_entity_poly.entity_id
_entity_poly.type
_entity_poly.pdbx_seq_one_letter_code
_entity_poly.pdbx_strand_id
1 'polypeptide(L)' 'MYPSELIYVPRPGSTLEDDGILLSVVKDVEEGARDFLLILDARAFKVLAKAFVPRSVQLPSTIHGIFQMN' A
#
# COMPACT_ATOMS: atom_id res chain seq x y z
N MET A 1 11.51 -4.40 6.73
CA MET A 1 10.23 -3.88 6.21
C MET A 1 9.05 -4.36 7.06
N TYR A 2 8.17 -3.46 7.49
CA TYR A 2 6.96 -3.76 8.27
C TYR A 2 5.74 -3.11 7.59
N PRO A 3 4.84 -3.90 6.98
CA PRO A 3 3.63 -3.37 6.35
C PRO A 3 2.52 -3.06 7.37
N SER A 4 1.67 -2.09 7.04
CA SER A 4 0.37 -1.87 7.70
C SER A 4 -0.70 -2.84 7.21
N GLU A 5 -1.91 -2.72 7.76
CA GLU A 5 -3.14 -3.32 7.20
C GLU A 5 -3.25 -3.05 5.68
N LEU A 6 -3.75 -4.05 4.94
CA LEU A 6 -4.02 -3.96 3.51
C LEU A 6 -5.41 -3.38 3.27
N ILE A 7 -5.49 -2.34 2.44
CA ILE A 7 -6.76 -1.76 2.00
C ILE A 7 -6.99 -2.18 0.54
N TYR A 8 -8.11 -2.85 0.28
CA TYR A 8 -8.52 -3.22 -1.07
C TYR A 8 -9.18 -2.03 -1.80
N VAL A 9 -8.83 -1.87 -3.08
CA VAL A 9 -9.46 -0.89 -3.97
C VAL A 9 -9.87 -1.62 -5.25
N PRO A 10 -11.17 -1.74 -5.54
CA PRO A 10 -11.64 -2.45 -6.72
C PRO A 10 -11.32 -1.66 -8.00
N ARG A 11 -11.04 -2.36 -9.10
CA ARG A 11 -11.03 -1.74 -10.42
C ARG A 11 -12.45 -1.21 -10.73
N PRO A 12 -12.59 0.04 -11.20
CA PRO A 12 -13.90 0.57 -11.59
C PRO A 12 -14.62 -0.34 -12.59
N GLY A 13 -15.85 -0.72 -12.27
CA GLY A 13 -16.67 -1.61 -13.10
C GLY A 13 -16.32 -3.10 -13.03
N SER A 14 -15.40 -3.51 -12.15
CA SER A 14 -15.11 -4.92 -11.93
C SER A 14 -16.32 -5.68 -11.38
N THR A 15 -16.48 -6.92 -11.85
CA THR A 15 -17.44 -7.90 -11.31
C THR A 15 -16.75 -9.03 -10.54
N LEU A 16 -15.41 -9.04 -10.50
CA LEU A 16 -14.61 -10.05 -9.80
C LEU A 16 -14.15 -9.50 -8.45
N GLU A 17 -14.29 -10.30 -7.40
CA GLU A 17 -13.96 -9.93 -6.01
C GLU A 17 -12.53 -9.40 -5.86
N ASP A 18 -11.59 -9.97 -6.61
CA ASP A 18 -10.14 -9.73 -6.51
C ASP A 18 -9.55 -8.92 -7.69
N ASP A 19 -10.38 -8.40 -8.60
CA ASP A 19 -9.89 -7.53 -9.68
C ASP A 19 -9.78 -6.08 -9.21
N GLY A 20 -8.63 -5.80 -8.61
CA GLY A 20 -8.28 -4.50 -8.06
C GLY A 20 -6.85 -4.48 -7.55
N ILE A 21 -6.58 -3.56 -6.64
CA ILE A 21 -5.27 -3.40 -6.00
C ILE A 21 -5.38 -3.49 -4.49
N LEU A 22 -4.26 -3.82 -3.84
CA LEU A 22 -4.10 -3.69 -2.40
C LEU A 22 -3.09 -2.56 -2.12
N LEU A 23 -3.42 -1.75 -1.12
CA LEU A 23 -2.58 -0.67 -0.62
C LEU A 23 -2.08 -1.01 0.79
N SER A 24 -0.79 -0.83 1.05
CA SER A 24 -0.22 -0.94 2.40
C SER A 24 0.89 0.08 2.58
N VAL A 25 0.92 0.76 3.72
CA VAL A 25 2.04 1.60 4.10
C VAL A 25 3.14 0.70 4.64
N VAL A 26 4.34 0.78 4.05
CA VAL A 26 5.49 0.00 4.47
C VAL A 26 6.49 0.92 5.15
N LYS A 27 6.76 0.60 6.42
CA LYS A 27 7.90 1.14 7.16
C LYS A 27 9.14 0.32 6.83
N ASP A 28 10.17 0.96 6.28
CA ASP A 28 11.44 0.31 6.05
C ASP A 28 12.46 0.72 7.11
N VAL A 29 12.97 -0.27 7.84
CA VAL A 29 13.85 -0.05 9.01
C VAL A 29 15.32 -0.22 8.68
N GLU A 30 15.63 -0.56 7.43
CA GLU A 30 17.01 -0.55 6.96
C GLU A 30 17.55 0.87 6.98
N GLU A 31 18.82 1.02 7.37
CA GLU A 31 19.45 2.31 7.50
C GLU A 31 19.46 3.05 6.15
N GLY A 32 18.94 4.28 6.13
CA GLY A 32 18.84 5.10 4.92
C GLY A 32 17.72 4.71 3.95
N ALA A 33 16.93 3.68 4.26
CA ALA A 33 15.74 3.33 3.50
C ALA A 33 14.64 4.38 3.66
N ARG A 34 13.70 4.39 2.71
CA ARG A 34 12.55 5.30 2.70
C ARG A 34 11.30 4.48 2.94
N ASP A 35 10.42 4.97 3.79
CA ASP A 35 9.07 4.45 3.88
C ASP A 35 8.32 4.69 2.56
N PHE A 36 7.31 3.88 2.27
CA PHE A 36 6.56 4.00 1.02
C PHE A 36 5.16 3.39 1.11
N LEU A 37 4.28 3.84 0.22
CA LEU A 37 3.03 3.15 -0.08
C LEU A 37 3.30 2.03 -1.08
N LEU A 38 3.02 0.80 -0.69
CA LEU A 38 3.08 -0.40 -1.53
C LEU A 38 1.76 -0.56 -2.27
N ILE A 39 1.84 -0.83 -3.58
CA ILE A 39 0.69 -1.13 -4.43
C ILE A 39 0.89 -2.53 -5.01
N LEU A 40 -0.05 -3.43 -4.70
CA LEU A 40 -0.05 -4.81 -5.17
C LEU A 40 -1.24 -5.06 -6.09
N ASP A 41 -1.06 -5.96 -7.04
CA ASP A 41 -2.18 -6.64 -7.70
C ASP A 41 -2.91 -7.50 -6.67
N ALA A 42 -4.23 -7.32 -6.53
CA ALA A 42 -4.99 -7.97 -5.47
C ALA A 42 -5.14 -9.49 -5.64
N ARG A 43 -5.08 -9.99 -6.89
CA ARG A 43 -5.20 -11.43 -7.18
C ARG A 43 -3.87 -12.16 -6.99
N ALA A 44 -2.79 -11.59 -7.52
CA ALA A 44 -1.48 -12.25 -7.57
C ALA A 44 -0.54 -11.83 -6.43
N PHE A 45 -0.90 -10.83 -5.62
CA PHE A 45 -0.02 -10.20 -4.63
C PHE A 45 1.30 -9.69 -5.23
N LYS A 46 1.31 -9.43 -6.55
CA LYS A 46 2.49 -8.96 -7.26
C LYS A 46 2.66 -7.47 -7.02
N VAL A 47 3.88 -7.03 -6.74
CA VAL A 47 4.21 -5.60 -6.66
C VAL A 47 3.98 -4.94 -8.02
N LEU A 48 3.06 -3.97 -8.04
CA LEU A 48 2.81 -3.12 -9.21
C LEU A 48 3.61 -1.82 -9.12
N ALA A 49 3.66 -1.21 -7.93
CA ALA A 49 4.38 0.04 -7.72
C ALA A 49 4.73 0.27 -6.24
N LYS A 50 5.63 1.24 -6.02
CA LYS A 50 5.97 1.80 -4.70
C LYS A 50 6.00 3.33 -4.82
N ALA A 51 5.29 4.03 -3.94
CA ALA A 51 5.34 5.49 -3.84
C ALA A 51 6.07 5.90 -2.57
N PHE A 52 7.30 6.38 -2.71
CA PHE A 52 8.19 6.67 -1.58
C PHE A 52 7.93 8.04 -0.94
N VAL A 53 7.89 8.11 0.38
CA VAL A 53 7.85 9.39 1.13
C VAL A 53 9.24 10.04 1.18
N PRO A 54 9.37 11.37 1.35
CA PRO A 54 10.68 12.02 1.46
C PRO A 54 11.56 11.40 2.56
N ARG A 55 12.88 11.38 2.39
CA ARG A 55 13.83 10.80 3.37
C ARG A 55 13.79 11.48 4.74
N SER A 56 13.35 12.73 4.80
CA SER A 56 13.19 13.49 6.04
C SER A 56 11.93 13.11 6.83
N VAL A 57 11.10 12.22 6.30
CA VAL A 57 9.83 11.78 6.91
C VAL A 57 9.93 10.30 7.25
N GLN A 58 9.56 9.97 8.48
CA GLN A 58 9.37 8.59 8.94
C GLN A 58 7.89 8.43 9.31
N LEU A 59 7.25 7.40 8.79
CA LEU A 59 5.85 7.12 9.05
C LEU A 59 5.69 6.35 10.37
N PRO A 60 4.73 6.73 11.22
CA PRO A 60 4.38 5.94 12.41
C PRO A 60 3.63 4.67 12.01
N SER A 61 3.56 3.70 12.92
CA SER A 61 2.68 2.55 12.75
C SER A 61 1.21 2.99 12.73
N THR A 62 0.43 2.40 11.83
CA THR A 62 -1.01 2.63 11.70
C THR A 62 -1.80 1.39 12.10
N ILE A 63 -3.09 1.56 12.40
CA ILE A 63 -4.00 0.46 12.70
C ILE A 63 -4.96 0.26 11.52
N HIS A 64 -5.97 1.11 11.40
CA HIS A 64 -6.98 1.04 10.34
C HIS A 64 -6.93 2.25 9.40
N GLY A 65 -7.57 2.11 8.24
CA GLY A 65 -7.79 3.20 7.30
C GLY A 65 -8.93 2.91 6.32
N ILE A 66 -9.16 3.85 5.42
CA ILE A 66 -10.15 3.71 4.33
C ILE A 66 -9.59 4.35 3.06
N PHE A 67 -9.91 3.75 1.90
CA PHE A 67 -9.75 4.39 0.61
C PHE A 67 -11.06 5.09 0.24
N GLN A 68 -10.98 6.39 -0.03
CA GLN A 68 -12.13 7.18 -0.49
C GLN A 68 -11.92 7.55 -1.96
N MET A 69 -12.84 7.09 -2.82
CA MET A 69 -12.89 7.50 -4.22
C MET A 69 -13.61 8.85 -4.30
N ASN A 70 -12.98 9.83 -4.93
CA ASN A 70 -13.59 11.13 -5.27
C ASN A 70 -14.05 11.15 -6.72
#